data_AF-C6M774-F1
#
_entry.id   AF-C6M774-F1
#
_cell.length_a   1.000
_cell.length_b   1.000
_cell.length_c   1.000
_cell.angle_alpha   90.00
_cell.angle_beta   90.00
_cell.angle_gamma   90.00
#
_symmetry.space_group_name_H-M   'P 1'
#
loop_
_entity.id
_entity.type
_entity.pdbx_description
1 polymer ?
#
loop_
_entity_poly.entity_id
_entity_poly.type
_entity_poly.pdbx_seq_one_letter_code
_entity_poly.pdbx_strand_id
1 'polypeptide(L)'
;MPMEKYSKDLFENIAVGVIYLSLFFIQILPLFVFLCVLFSAWQLWKNRSEITKKFKWTWKFFVTSAFALFVAKIFATHYFNHKYGIYPEYLNYSISVWTVITAGMFLTLPILWHVLKLMKEGRRAPVFKSLKKGIYAITLCMMWVLLIKTYDQAVEYDRWLLMLDAYSYSDCKPNRGSFAIRKDDTACYRFIFDNPIKIEMQEYPSLKK
;
A
#
# COMPACT_ATOMS: atom_id res chain seq x y z
N MET A 1 29.03 2.88 -31.77
CA MET A 1 28.56 2.21 -30.52
C MET A 1 29.21 2.73 -29.22
N PRO A 2 30.54 2.97 -29.09
CA PRO A 2 31.11 3.49 -27.83
C PRO A 2 30.75 4.96 -27.54
N MET A 3 30.64 5.80 -28.57
CA MET A 3 30.26 7.22 -28.40
C MET A 3 28.84 7.44 -27.89
N GLU A 4 27.89 6.59 -28.29
CA GLU A 4 26.49 6.70 -27.86
C GLU A 4 26.28 6.24 -26.41
N LYS A 5 27.10 5.29 -25.94
CA LYS A 5 27.12 4.87 -24.54
C LYS A 5 27.75 5.95 -23.66
N TYR A 6 28.84 6.55 -24.14
CA TYR A 6 29.54 7.63 -23.44
C TYR A 6 28.66 8.88 -23.27
N SER A 7 27.95 9.31 -24.31
CA SER A 7 27.05 10.47 -24.22
C SER A 7 25.87 10.24 -23.27
N LYS A 8 25.31 9.02 -23.25
CA LYS A 8 24.25 8.63 -22.32
C LYS A 8 24.71 8.64 -20.87
N ASP A 9 25.90 8.10 -20.59
CA ASP A 9 26.48 8.10 -19.24
C ASP A 9 26.82 9.53 -18.78
N LEU A 10 27.27 10.40 -19.68
CA LEU A 10 27.53 11.81 -19.39
C LEU A 10 26.25 12.54 -18.97
N PHE A 11 25.16 12.41 -19.73
CA PHE A 11 23.89 13.07 -19.43
C PHE A 11 23.29 12.59 -18.11
N GLU A 12 23.38 11.27 -17.82
CA GLU A 12 22.93 10.73 -16.53
C GLU A 12 23.74 11.28 -15.35
N ASN A 13 25.06 11.40 -15.50
CA ASN A 13 25.91 11.97 -14.45
C ASN A 13 25.64 13.46 -14.22
N ILE A 14 25.39 14.24 -15.28
CA ILE A 14 24.98 15.64 -15.16
C ILE A 14 23.66 15.74 -14.40
N ALA A 15 22.66 14.92 -14.75
CA ALA A 15 21.37 14.91 -14.06
C ALA A 15 21.50 14.57 -12.57
N VAL A 16 22.32 13.58 -12.22
CA VAL A 16 22.63 13.25 -10.81
C VAL A 16 23.30 14.43 -10.10
N GLY A 17 24.24 15.11 -10.77
CA GLY A 17 24.88 16.32 -10.27
C GLY A 17 23.87 17.42 -9.95
N VAL A 18 22.96 17.74 -10.88
CA VAL A 18 21.90 18.74 -10.71
C VAL A 18 20.99 18.42 -9.52
N ILE A 19 20.61 17.15 -9.37
CA ILE A 19 19.79 16.70 -8.24
C ILE A 19 20.50 16.98 -6.91
N TYR A 20 21.77 16.60 -6.77
CA TYR A 20 22.52 16.86 -5.54
C TYR A 20 22.80 18.35 -5.29
N LEU A 21 23.07 19.12 -6.34
CA LEU A 21 23.21 20.58 -6.29
C LEU A 21 21.94 21.24 -5.72
N SER A 22 20.75 20.74 -6.10
CA SER A 22 19.48 21.26 -5.58
C SER A 22 19.35 21.13 -4.05
N LEU A 23 19.92 20.08 -3.46
CA LEU A 23 19.92 19.89 -2.01
C LEU A 23 21.01 20.73 -1.32
N PHE A 24 22.24 20.72 -1.86
CA PHE A 24 23.40 21.32 -1.19
C PHE A 24 23.48 22.84 -1.35
N PHE A 25 23.13 23.38 -2.52
CA PHE A 25 23.30 24.81 -2.81
C PHE A 25 22.00 25.59 -2.70
N ILE A 26 20.88 24.99 -3.13
CA ILE A 26 19.57 25.66 -3.13
C ILE A 26 18.83 25.41 -1.80
N GLN A 27 19.16 24.33 -1.08
CA GLN A 27 18.57 23.94 0.22
C GLN A 27 17.03 23.78 0.21
N ILE A 28 16.43 23.59 -0.98
CA ILE A 28 14.99 23.37 -1.13
C ILE A 28 14.71 21.87 -1.14
N LEU A 29 14.41 21.30 0.04
CA LEU A 29 14.09 19.88 0.20
C LEU A 29 12.95 19.39 -0.72
N PRO A 30 11.82 20.11 -0.90
CA PRO A 30 10.74 19.67 -1.79
C PRO A 30 11.19 19.51 -3.24
N LEU A 31 12.02 20.44 -3.73
CA LEU A 31 12.56 20.41 -5.10
C LEU A 31 13.48 19.20 -5.28
N PHE A 32 14.38 18.96 -4.32
CA PHE A 32 15.27 17.80 -4.34
C PHE A 32 14.47 16.49 -4.42
N VAL A 33 13.45 16.36 -3.57
CA VAL A 33 12.57 15.19 -3.52
C VAL A 33 11.85 15.00 -4.86
N PHE A 34 11.27 16.06 -5.41
CA PHE A 34 10.59 16.03 -6.69
C PHE A 34 11.51 15.58 -7.84
N LEU A 35 12.73 16.11 -7.88
CA LEU A 35 13.72 15.74 -8.88
C LEU A 35 14.18 14.28 -8.73
N CYS A 36 14.30 13.76 -7.50
CA CYS A 36 14.58 12.33 -7.26
C CYS A 36 13.49 11.42 -7.85
N VAL A 37 12.22 11.80 -7.69
CA VAL A 37 11.07 11.07 -8.25
C VAL A 37 11.11 11.12 -9.78
N LEU A 38 11.27 12.31 -10.38
CA LEU A 38 11.33 12.46 -11.83
C LEU A 38 12.48 11.66 -12.44
N PHE A 39 13.67 11.72 -11.84
CA PHE A 39 14.82 10.94 -12.31
C PHE A 39 14.55 9.44 -12.25
N SER A 40 13.93 8.97 -11.17
CA SER A 40 13.59 7.55 -11.01
C SER A 40 12.52 7.12 -12.01
N ALA A 41 11.51 7.96 -12.27
CA ALA A 41 10.46 7.71 -13.27
C ALA A 41 11.03 7.66 -14.68
N TRP A 42 11.94 8.58 -15.03
CA TRP A 42 12.65 8.57 -16.31
C TRP A 42 13.46 7.29 -16.51
N GLN A 43 14.19 6.86 -15.47
CA GLN A 43 14.95 5.60 -15.50
C GLN A 43 14.05 4.35 -15.57
N LEU A 44 12.88 4.41 -14.92
CA LEU A 44 11.88 3.35 -15.01
C LEU A 44 11.32 3.23 -16.42
N TRP A 45 11.02 4.35 -17.08
CA TRP A 45 10.55 4.37 -18.46
C TRP A 45 11.60 3.80 -19.43
N LYS A 46 12.86 4.22 -19.28
CA LYS A 46 13.98 3.76 -20.12
C LYS A 46 14.18 2.24 -20.02
N ASN A 47 14.03 1.68 -18.82
CA ASN A 47 14.27 0.25 -18.55
C ASN A 47 12.98 -0.57 -18.35
N ARG A 48 11.84 -0.06 -18.87
CA ARG A 48 10.49 -0.57 -18.57
C ARG A 48 10.32 -2.07 -18.82
N SER A 49 10.89 -2.61 -19.90
CA SER A 49 10.69 -4.01 -20.27
C SER A 49 11.32 -4.97 -19.25
N GLU A 50 12.50 -4.64 -18.75
CA GLU A 50 13.19 -5.44 -17.73
C GLU A 50 12.57 -5.25 -16.34
N ILE A 51 12.23 -4.00 -16.00
CA ILE A 51 11.61 -3.66 -14.71
C ILE A 51 10.24 -4.34 -14.58
N THR A 52 9.40 -4.29 -15.62
CA THR A 52 8.09 -4.95 -15.60
C THR A 52 8.20 -6.46 -15.39
N LYS A 53 9.22 -7.12 -15.95
CA LYS A 53 9.47 -8.55 -15.70
C LYS A 53 9.80 -8.83 -14.23
N LYS A 54 10.71 -8.05 -13.64
CA LYS A 54 11.09 -8.19 -12.22
C LYS A 54 9.92 -7.87 -11.30
N PHE A 55 9.19 -6.79 -11.58
CA PHE A 55 8.01 -6.37 -10.83
C PHE A 55 6.92 -7.44 -10.87
N LYS A 56 6.63 -8.02 -12.04
CA LYS A 56 5.65 -9.12 -12.18
C LYS A 56 5.98 -10.30 -11.27
N TRP A 57 7.27 -10.64 -11.13
CA TRP A 57 7.69 -11.71 -10.24
C TRP A 57 7.49 -11.35 -8.76
N THR A 58 7.93 -10.15 -8.34
CA THR A 58 7.73 -9.65 -6.97
C THR A 58 6.25 -9.58 -6.62
N TRP A 59 5.42 -9.04 -7.51
CA TRP A 59 3.97 -8.97 -7.33
C TRP A 59 3.34 -10.36 -7.21
N LYS A 60 3.75 -11.29 -8.08
CA LYS A 60 3.27 -12.67 -8.03
C LYS A 60 3.61 -13.37 -6.72
N PHE A 61 4.80 -13.13 -6.18
CA PHE A 61 5.25 -13.78 -4.96
C PHE A 61 4.63 -13.16 -3.71
N PHE A 62 4.69 -11.83 -3.59
CA PHE A 62 4.30 -11.12 -2.36
C PHE A 62 2.82 -10.79 -2.27
N VAL A 63 2.11 -10.61 -3.40
CA VAL A 63 0.71 -10.15 -3.39
C VAL A 63 -0.23 -11.25 -3.82
N THR A 64 0.03 -11.89 -4.96
CA THR A 64 -0.93 -12.84 -5.57
C THR A 64 -0.59 -14.30 -5.36
N SER A 65 0.41 -14.63 -4.56
CA SER A 65 0.71 -16.04 -4.27
C SER A 65 -0.36 -16.60 -3.34
N ALA A 66 -0.66 -17.90 -3.49
CA ALA A 66 -1.64 -18.57 -2.63
C ALA A 66 -1.25 -18.43 -1.14
N PHE A 67 0.05 -18.54 -0.84
CA PHE A 67 0.55 -18.35 0.52
C PHE A 67 0.34 -16.93 1.04
N ALA A 68 0.68 -15.90 0.23
CA ALA A 68 0.45 -14.51 0.62
C ALA A 68 -1.04 -14.24 0.87
N LEU A 69 -1.91 -14.65 -0.05
CA LEU A 69 -3.35 -14.46 0.12
C LEU A 69 -3.91 -15.23 1.32
N PHE A 70 -3.41 -16.44 1.59
CA PHE A 70 -3.79 -17.22 2.75
C PHE A 70 -3.42 -16.51 4.07
N VAL A 71 -2.16 -16.07 4.19
CA VAL A 71 -1.70 -15.33 5.37
C VAL A 71 -2.43 -14.00 5.52
N ALA A 72 -2.61 -13.26 4.42
CA ALA A 72 -3.36 -12.01 4.42
C ALA A 72 -4.83 -12.21 4.83
N LYS A 73 -5.45 -13.34 4.47
CA LYS A 73 -6.82 -13.68 4.89
C LYS A 73 -6.88 -13.92 6.39
N ILE A 74 -5.91 -14.61 6.99
CA ILE A 74 -5.82 -14.78 8.45
C ILE A 74 -5.77 -13.42 9.15
N PHE A 75 -4.90 -12.51 8.66
CA PHE A 75 -4.82 -11.16 9.20
C PHE A 75 -6.12 -10.37 9.01
N ALA A 76 -6.79 -10.51 7.87
CA ALA A 76 -8.06 -9.85 7.60
C ALA A 76 -9.18 -10.31 8.53
N THR A 77 -9.30 -11.62 8.73
CA THR A 77 -10.23 -12.20 9.69
C THR A 77 -9.94 -11.70 11.10
N HIS A 78 -8.68 -11.76 11.53
CA HIS A 78 -8.29 -11.31 12.85
C HIS A 78 -8.54 -9.80 13.03
N TYR A 79 -8.30 -8.99 12.00
CA TYR A 79 -8.52 -7.55 12.03
C TYR A 79 -9.97 -7.19 12.35
N PHE A 80 -10.95 -7.70 11.59
CA PHE A 80 -12.36 -7.39 11.82
C PHE A 80 -12.89 -8.02 13.10
N ASN A 81 -12.43 -9.22 13.46
CA ASN A 81 -12.78 -9.85 14.72
C ASN A 81 -12.27 -9.05 15.93
N HIS A 82 -11.00 -8.61 15.90
CA HIS A 82 -10.42 -7.82 16.98
C HIS A 82 -11.02 -6.41 17.07
N LYS A 83 -11.21 -5.72 15.93
CA LYS A 83 -11.67 -4.33 15.91
C LYS A 83 -13.17 -4.18 16.15
N TYR A 84 -13.97 -5.13 15.67
CA TYR A 84 -15.45 -5.04 15.69
C TYR A 84 -16.14 -6.22 16.39
N GLY A 85 -15.41 -7.24 16.81
CA GLY A 85 -16.01 -8.42 17.46
C GLY A 85 -16.83 -9.29 16.51
N ILE A 86 -16.74 -9.07 15.18
CA ILE A 86 -17.56 -9.79 14.21
C ILE A 86 -16.99 -11.20 13.98
N TYR A 87 -17.85 -12.21 14.04
CA TYR A 87 -17.45 -13.58 13.75
C TYR A 87 -17.15 -13.78 12.26
N PRO A 88 -16.14 -14.59 11.92
CA PRO A 88 -15.68 -14.77 10.54
C PRO A 88 -16.76 -15.31 9.60
N GLU A 89 -17.73 -16.06 10.12
CA GLU A 89 -18.85 -16.61 9.35
C GLU A 89 -19.80 -15.54 8.78
N TYR A 90 -19.82 -14.34 9.36
CA TYR A 90 -20.63 -13.21 8.89
C TYR A 90 -19.87 -12.28 7.93
N LEU A 91 -18.62 -12.61 7.62
CA LEU A 91 -17.75 -11.79 6.79
C LEU A 91 -17.22 -12.61 5.61
N ASN A 92 -17.52 -12.18 4.39
CA ASN A 92 -17.05 -12.83 3.18
C ASN A 92 -16.44 -11.81 2.21
N TYR A 93 -17.24 -10.85 1.75
CA TYR A 93 -16.78 -9.84 0.80
C TYR A 93 -15.83 -8.84 1.46
N SER A 94 -16.11 -8.42 2.69
CA SER A 94 -15.26 -7.48 3.45
C SER A 94 -13.88 -8.07 3.73
N ILE A 95 -13.83 -9.33 4.18
CA ILE A 95 -12.57 -10.06 4.39
C ILE A 95 -11.82 -10.23 3.07
N SER A 96 -12.51 -10.53 1.98
CA SER A 96 -11.86 -10.71 0.66
C SER A 96 -11.18 -9.42 0.18
N VAL A 97 -11.85 -8.27 0.31
CA VAL A 97 -11.23 -6.98 -0.07
C VAL A 97 -10.08 -6.63 0.88
N TRP A 98 -10.26 -6.81 2.20
CA TRP A 98 -9.20 -6.53 3.16
C TRP A 98 -7.98 -7.45 3.01
N THR A 99 -8.19 -8.68 2.55
CA THR A 99 -7.12 -9.63 2.19
C THR A 99 -6.24 -9.04 1.09
N VAL A 100 -6.82 -8.42 0.06
CA VAL A 100 -6.05 -7.78 -1.02
C VAL A 100 -5.26 -6.58 -0.50
N ILE A 101 -5.87 -5.74 0.34
CA ILE A 101 -5.19 -4.59 0.97
C ILE A 101 -4.00 -5.07 1.81
N THR A 102 -4.22 -6.07 2.66
CA THR A 102 -3.21 -6.64 3.54
C THR A 102 -2.09 -7.32 2.75
N ALA A 103 -2.41 -8.07 1.69
CA ALA A 103 -1.42 -8.67 0.80
C ALA A 103 -0.57 -7.60 0.09
N GLY A 104 -1.17 -6.46 -0.27
CA GLY A 104 -0.44 -5.30 -0.78
C GLY A 104 0.62 -4.79 0.19
N MET A 105 0.34 -4.82 1.50
CA MET A 105 1.29 -4.40 2.53
C MET A 105 2.53 -5.29 2.62
N PHE A 106 2.49 -6.54 2.14
CA PHE A 106 3.66 -7.41 2.09
C PHE A 106 4.75 -6.89 1.15
N LEU A 107 4.44 -5.94 0.25
CA LEU A 107 5.43 -5.22 -0.55
C LEU A 107 6.39 -4.37 0.29
N THR A 108 6.05 -4.10 1.56
CA THR A 108 6.97 -3.47 2.52
C THR A 108 8.31 -4.22 2.61
N LEU A 109 8.28 -5.55 2.67
CA LEU A 109 9.48 -6.38 2.80
C LEU A 109 10.44 -6.23 1.60
N PRO A 110 10.01 -6.45 0.33
CA PRO A 110 10.90 -6.27 -0.80
C PRO A 110 11.34 -4.81 -0.96
N ILE A 111 10.50 -3.81 -0.65
CA ILE A 111 10.91 -2.39 -0.71
C ILE A 111 12.05 -2.11 0.27
N LEU A 112 11.88 -2.45 1.55
CA LEU A 112 12.91 -2.24 2.58
C LEU A 112 14.19 -3.04 2.29
N TRP A 113 14.06 -4.28 1.82
CA TRP A 113 15.19 -5.08 1.39
C TRP A 113 15.98 -4.40 0.25
N HIS A 114 15.29 -3.84 -0.74
CA HIS A 114 15.93 -3.13 -1.84
C HIS A 114 16.60 -1.83 -1.38
N VAL A 115 16.00 -1.09 -0.44
CA VAL A 115 16.65 0.08 0.19
C VAL A 115 17.96 -0.34 0.84
N LEU A 116 17.94 -1.36 1.71
CA LEU A 116 19.15 -1.85 2.39
C LEU A 116 20.22 -2.31 1.40
N LYS A 117 19.82 -3.04 0.35
CA LYS A 117 20.71 -3.49 -0.72
C LYS A 117 21.37 -2.30 -1.43
N LEU A 118 20.61 -1.29 -1.83
CA LEU A 118 21.12 -0.09 -2.49
C LEU A 118 22.08 0.69 -1.60
N MET A 119 21.77 0.82 -0.31
CA MET A 119 22.65 1.48 0.67
C MET A 119 23.98 0.73 0.83
N LYS A 120 23.94 -0.60 0.97
CA LYS A 120 25.14 -1.44 1.08
C LYS A 120 26.01 -1.35 -0.17
N GLU A 121 25.40 -1.43 -1.35
CA GLU A 121 26.12 -1.35 -2.61
C GLU A 121 26.56 0.08 -2.96
N GLY A 122 25.88 1.11 -2.44
CA GLY A 122 26.26 2.52 -2.62
C GLY A 122 27.51 2.86 -1.82
N ARG A 123 27.62 2.35 -0.58
CA ARG A 123 28.79 2.57 0.29
C ARG A 123 30.12 2.12 -0.33
N ARG A 124 30.11 1.11 -1.19
CA ARG A 124 31.30 0.55 -1.86
C ARG A 124 31.50 1.09 -3.28
N ALA A 125 30.61 1.95 -3.77
CA ALA A 125 30.62 2.42 -5.14
C ALA A 125 31.38 3.76 -5.27
N PRO A 126 31.96 4.06 -6.45
CA PRO A 126 32.48 5.39 -6.74
C PRO A 126 31.38 6.44 -6.64
N VAL A 127 31.77 7.69 -6.35
CA VAL A 127 30.89 8.80 -5.94
C VAL A 127 29.60 8.87 -6.77
N PHE A 128 29.68 9.09 -8.09
CA PHE A 128 28.48 9.22 -8.93
C PHE A 128 27.55 7.99 -8.92
N LYS A 129 28.12 6.77 -8.86
CA LYS A 129 27.32 5.54 -8.74
C LYS A 129 26.67 5.41 -7.37
N SER A 130 27.35 5.86 -6.32
CA SER A 130 26.80 5.93 -4.97
C SER A 130 25.65 6.93 -4.88
N LEU A 131 25.82 8.13 -5.44
CA LEU A 131 24.78 9.17 -5.53
C LEU A 131 23.54 8.67 -6.26
N LYS A 132 23.71 8.01 -7.42
CA LYS A 132 22.60 7.40 -8.17
C LYS A 132 21.83 6.37 -7.34
N LYS A 133 22.54 5.52 -6.59
CA LYS A 133 21.91 4.54 -5.69
C LYS A 133 21.20 5.21 -4.52
N GLY A 134 21.74 6.31 -4.00
CA GLY A 134 21.10 7.15 -2.99
C GLY A 134 19.77 7.71 -3.46
N ILE A 135 19.71 8.26 -4.68
CA ILE A 135 18.46 8.74 -5.29
C ILE A 135 17.41 7.63 -5.31
N TYR A 136 17.77 6.43 -5.80
CA TYR A 136 16.84 5.29 -5.82
C TYR A 136 16.40 4.82 -4.44
N ALA A 137 17.29 4.83 -3.45
CA ALA A 137 16.93 4.49 -2.08
C ALA A 137 15.92 5.49 -1.51
N ILE A 138 16.10 6.79 -1.77
CA ILE A 138 15.18 7.85 -1.35
C ILE A 138 13.80 7.65 -2.00
N THR A 139 13.73 7.37 -3.31
CA THR A 139 12.44 7.09 -3.96
C THR A 139 11.75 5.85 -3.43
N LEU A 140 12.48 4.78 -3.13
CA LEU A 140 11.88 3.59 -2.51
C LEU A 140 11.38 3.86 -1.09
N CYS A 141 12.11 4.65 -0.28
CA CYS A 141 11.64 5.10 1.03
C CYS A 141 10.34 5.90 0.91
N MET A 142 10.21 6.78 -0.07
CA MET A 142 8.96 7.51 -0.31
C MET A 142 7.80 6.60 -0.70
N MET A 143 8.05 5.63 -1.59
CA MET A 143 7.03 4.64 -1.95
C MET A 143 6.58 3.82 -0.73
N TRP A 144 7.50 3.49 0.17
CA TRP A 144 7.16 2.81 1.42
C TRP A 144 6.30 3.69 2.35
N VAL A 145 6.63 4.96 2.51
CA VAL A 145 5.82 5.92 3.29
C VAL A 145 4.42 6.07 2.68
N LEU A 146 4.31 6.16 1.35
CA LEU A 146 3.02 6.20 0.66
C LEU A 146 2.21 4.93 0.92
N LEU A 147 2.84 3.76 0.87
CA LEU A 147 2.18 2.48 1.17
C LEU A 147 1.59 2.46 2.59
N ILE A 148 2.34 2.93 3.59
CA ILE A 148 1.84 3.07 4.97
C ILE A 148 0.68 4.04 5.03
N LYS A 149 0.80 5.24 4.42
CA LYS A 149 -0.28 6.23 4.42
C LYS A 149 -1.55 5.73 3.76
N THR A 150 -1.44 4.96 2.68
CA THR A 150 -2.60 4.35 2.03
C THR A 150 -3.25 3.28 2.91
N TYR A 151 -2.48 2.57 3.74
CA TYR A 151 -3.02 1.62 4.71
C TYR A 151 -3.72 2.31 5.88
N ASP A 152 -3.13 3.37 6.43
CA ASP A 152 -3.76 4.18 7.48
C ASP A 152 -5.11 4.72 7.01
N GLN A 153 -5.16 5.21 5.75
CA GLN A 153 -6.40 5.63 5.12
C GLN A 153 -7.37 4.45 4.94
N ALA A 154 -6.92 3.28 4.51
CA ALA A 154 -7.79 2.10 4.42
C ALA A 154 -8.39 1.70 5.78
N VAL A 155 -7.64 1.84 6.88
CA VAL A 155 -8.11 1.58 8.26
C VAL A 155 -9.17 2.59 8.71
N GLU A 156 -9.08 3.85 8.27
CA GLU A 156 -10.07 4.89 8.55
C GLU A 156 -11.42 4.60 7.87
N TYR A 157 -11.38 4.07 6.65
CA TYR A 157 -12.57 3.79 5.82
C TYR A 157 -12.99 2.31 5.82
N ASP A 158 -12.44 1.47 6.70
CA ASP A 158 -12.69 0.03 6.71
C ASP A 158 -14.17 -0.36 6.93
N ARG A 159 -14.96 0.50 7.57
CA ARG A 159 -16.41 0.31 7.75
C ARG A 159 -17.18 0.30 6.43
N TRP A 160 -16.68 0.98 5.40
CA TRP A 160 -17.24 0.89 4.04
C TRP A 160 -17.12 -0.52 3.49
N LEU A 161 -16.05 -1.24 3.84
CA LEU A 161 -15.90 -2.63 3.42
C LEU A 161 -16.93 -3.53 4.10
N LEU A 162 -17.26 -3.27 5.37
CA LEU A 162 -18.30 -4.01 6.10
C LEU A 162 -19.69 -3.86 5.48
N MET A 163 -19.96 -2.79 4.74
CA MET A 163 -21.21 -2.66 3.98
C MET A 163 -21.37 -3.70 2.88
N LEU A 164 -20.27 -4.26 2.36
CA LEU A 164 -20.33 -5.31 1.33
C LEU A 164 -20.98 -6.60 1.84
N ASP A 165 -20.87 -6.85 3.15
CA ASP A 165 -21.50 -7.96 3.85
C ASP A 165 -22.76 -7.50 4.62
N ALA A 166 -23.26 -6.29 4.39
CA ALA A 166 -24.47 -5.79 5.04
C ALA A 166 -25.74 -6.17 4.29
N TYR A 167 -26.82 -6.37 5.03
CA TYR A 167 -28.11 -6.78 4.49
C TYR A 167 -29.22 -5.83 4.94
N SER A 168 -30.19 -5.59 4.06
CA SER A 168 -31.42 -4.85 4.38
C SER A 168 -32.55 -5.75 4.90
N TYR A 169 -32.47 -7.06 4.63
CA TYR A 169 -33.41 -8.08 5.07
C TYR A 169 -32.62 -9.27 5.66
N SER A 170 -32.53 -9.34 6.98
CA SER A 170 -31.90 -10.45 7.70
C SER A 170 -32.53 -10.65 9.08
N ASP A 171 -32.07 -11.68 9.79
CA ASP A 171 -32.46 -12.00 11.18
C ASP A 171 -32.29 -10.83 12.16
N CYS A 172 -31.44 -9.84 11.79
CA CYS A 172 -31.22 -8.63 12.56
C CYS A 172 -32.36 -7.60 12.45
N LYS A 173 -33.38 -7.82 11.61
CA LYS A 173 -34.57 -6.95 11.41
C LYS A 173 -34.29 -5.44 11.54
N PRO A 174 -33.41 -4.86 10.69
CA PRO A 174 -33.13 -3.43 10.75
C PRO A 174 -34.37 -2.58 10.44
N ASN A 175 -34.39 -1.33 10.92
CA ASN A 175 -35.43 -0.37 10.56
C ASN A 175 -35.49 -0.18 9.03
N ARG A 176 -36.69 0.05 8.48
CA ARG A 176 -36.87 0.25 7.03
C ARG A 176 -35.91 1.31 6.49
N GLY A 177 -35.11 0.93 5.49
CA GLY A 177 -34.12 1.81 4.86
C GLY A 177 -32.73 1.81 5.50
N SER A 178 -32.49 1.03 6.57
CA SER A 178 -31.18 0.85 7.18
C SER A 178 -30.56 -0.51 6.82
N PHE A 179 -29.23 -0.56 6.81
CA PHE A 179 -28.46 -1.78 6.62
C PHE A 179 -27.94 -2.28 7.97
N ALA A 180 -27.85 -3.59 8.11
CA ALA A 180 -27.25 -4.21 9.29
C ALA A 180 -26.33 -5.37 8.91
N ILE A 181 -25.34 -5.61 9.76
CA ILE A 181 -24.45 -6.78 9.71
C ILE A 181 -24.53 -7.51 11.05
N ARG A 182 -24.49 -8.84 11.01
CA ARG A 182 -24.47 -9.65 12.23
C ARG A 182 -23.08 -9.64 12.83
N LYS A 183 -22.98 -9.43 14.14
CA LYS A 183 -21.71 -9.44 14.88
C LYS A 183 -21.43 -10.85 15.39
N ASP A 184 -22.38 -11.37 16.16
CA ASP A 184 -22.33 -12.67 16.83
C ASP A 184 -23.74 -13.26 16.94
N ASP A 185 -23.92 -14.28 17.77
CA ASP A 185 -25.22 -14.92 17.92
C ASP A 185 -26.30 -14.03 18.54
N THR A 186 -25.89 -13.04 19.33
CA THR A 186 -26.73 -12.22 20.21
C THR A 186 -26.84 -10.76 19.77
N ALA A 187 -25.95 -10.28 18.91
CA ALA A 187 -25.85 -8.86 18.56
C ALA A 187 -25.68 -8.62 17.06
N CYS A 188 -26.17 -7.46 16.63
CA CYS A 188 -26.04 -6.94 15.28
C CYS A 188 -25.54 -5.48 15.32
N TYR A 189 -24.90 -5.06 14.23
CA TYR A 189 -24.55 -3.66 14.00
C TYR A 189 -25.50 -3.06 12.97
N ARG A 190 -26.06 -1.89 13.26
CA ARG A 190 -26.73 -1.04 12.27
C ARG A 190 -25.79 0.03 11.78
N PHE A 191 -25.82 0.31 10.48
CA PHE A 191 -25.05 1.39 9.88
C PHE A 191 -25.82 2.71 9.99
N ILE A 192 -25.18 3.75 10.52
CA ILE A 192 -25.70 5.11 10.64
C ILE A 192 -24.84 6.03 9.78
N PHE A 193 -25.49 6.80 8.91
CA PHE A 193 -24.84 7.76 8.04
C PHE A 193 -24.95 9.13 8.67
N ASP A 194 -23.90 9.57 9.35
CA ASP A 194 -23.86 10.88 10.02
C ASP A 194 -23.44 11.99 9.04
N ASN A 195 -22.77 11.61 7.94
CA ASN A 195 -22.44 12.41 6.75
C ASN A 195 -22.22 11.44 5.58
N PRO A 196 -22.32 11.84 4.29
CA PRO A 196 -22.26 10.89 3.16
C PRO A 196 -20.96 10.06 3.08
N ILE A 197 -19.92 10.46 3.82
CA ILE A 197 -18.60 9.83 3.82
C ILE A 197 -18.31 9.06 5.13
N LYS A 198 -18.96 9.44 6.25
CA LYS A 198 -18.70 8.84 7.57
C LYS A 198 -19.79 7.85 7.93
N ILE A 199 -19.36 6.60 8.10
CA ILE A 199 -20.21 5.49 8.54
C ILE A 199 -19.92 5.24 10.02
N GLU A 200 -20.97 5.33 10.81
CA GLU A 200 -20.99 4.86 12.19
C GLU A 200 -21.70 3.50 12.27
N MET A 201 -21.32 2.71 13.26
CA MET A 201 -21.97 1.44 13.54
C MET A 201 -22.48 1.46 14.96
N GLN A 202 -23.76 1.16 15.14
CA GLN A 202 -24.37 1.04 16.45
C GLN A 202 -24.75 -0.41 16.72
N GLU A 203 -24.31 -0.92 17.85
CA GLU A 203 -24.65 -2.26 18.32
C GLU A 203 -26.07 -2.29 18.87
N TYR A 204 -26.80 -3.36 18.58
CA TYR A 204 -28.11 -3.64 19.15
C TYR A 204 -28.35 -5.15 19.24
N PRO A 205 -29.17 -5.61 20.19
CA PRO A 205 -29.42 -7.04 20.36
C PRO A 205 -30.17 -7.62 19.16
N SER A 206 -29.74 -8.79 18.72
CA SER A 206 -30.45 -9.61 17.74
C SER A 206 -31.72 -10.17 18.39
N LEU A 207 -32.85 -10.11 17.68
CA LEU A 207 -34.13 -10.65 18.15
C LEU A 207 -34.24 -12.17 17.98
N LYS A 208 -33.13 -12.85 17.68
CA LYS A 208 -33.08 -14.30 17.50
C LYS A 208 -33.32 -14.98 18.86
N LYS A 209 -34.52 -15.53 19.03
CA LYS A 209 -34.78 -16.64 19.96
C LYS A 209 -34.52 -17.94 19.23
#